data_AF-A0ABD6EHD0-F1
#
_entry.id   AF-A0ABD6EHD0-F1
#
_cell.length_a   1.000
_cell.length_b   1.000
_cell.length_c   1.000
_cell.angle_alpha   90.00
_cell.angle_beta   90.00
_cell.angle_gamma   90.00
#
_symmetry.space_group_name_H-M   'P 1'
#
loop_
_entity.id
_entity.type
_entity.pdbx_description
1 polymer ?
#
loop_
_entity_poly.entity_id
_entity_poly.type
_entity_poly.pdbx_seq_one_letter_code
_entity_poly.pdbx_strand_id
1 'polypeptide(L)'
;MNESQRGLAEALYQVSLKENTIKSECISNSESLRSVVHNGQLLERALTFFLSSLQTLCEKTMEDTFVTIRNHDQARLEYDVQRHELIGLQMQPNASASAKASADEKCKKNCEKYERLKEDVKVKLKLLEENRVKVMHKQLTLFHNALSAYFSGNAKVLQSAVDQFSSNGGAESDGVAPSFLEQ
;
A
#
# COMPACT_ATOMS: atom_id res chain seq x y z
N MET A 1 -9.18 -1.01 -17.22
CA MET A 1 -8.50 -2.05 -18.02
C MET A 1 -9.19 -3.41 -17.89
N ASN A 2 -9.38 -3.95 -16.67
CA ASN A 2 -10.10 -5.21 -16.44
C ASN A 2 -11.55 -5.20 -16.98
N GLU A 3 -12.28 -4.09 -16.87
CA GLU A 3 -13.66 -3.99 -17.39
C GLU A 3 -13.71 -4.05 -18.92
N SER A 4 -12.82 -3.34 -19.61
CA SER A 4 -12.72 -3.38 -21.08
C SER A 4 -12.36 -4.78 -21.59
N GLN A 5 -11.43 -5.47 -20.91
CA GLN A 5 -11.07 -6.86 -21.24
C GLN A 5 -12.22 -7.84 -20.98
N ARG A 6 -13.00 -7.63 -19.91
CA ARG A 6 -14.21 -8.41 -19.62
C ARG A 6 -15.27 -8.21 -20.69
N GLY A 7 -15.51 -6.97 -21.10
CA GLY A 7 -16.45 -6.64 -22.17
C GLY A 7 -16.04 -7.26 -23.51
N LEU A 8 -14.75 -7.24 -23.85
CA LEU A 8 -14.24 -7.90 -25.06
C LEU A 8 -14.41 -9.42 -24.99
N ALA A 9 -14.11 -10.03 -23.84
CA ALA A 9 -14.29 -11.48 -23.66
C ALA A 9 -15.76 -11.90 -23.86
N GLU A 10 -16.69 -11.11 -23.33
CA GLU A 10 -18.11 -11.34 -23.50
C GLU A 10 -18.55 -11.16 -24.95
N ALA A 11 -18.10 -10.09 -25.62
CA ALA A 11 -18.41 -9.86 -27.03
C ALA A 11 -17.93 -11.02 -27.93
N LEU A 12 -16.70 -11.50 -27.74
CA LEU A 12 -16.16 -12.64 -28.48
C LEU A 12 -16.95 -13.91 -28.22
N TYR A 13 -17.35 -14.15 -26.98
CA TYR A 13 -18.23 -15.28 -26.66
C TYR A 13 -19.58 -15.16 -27.39
N GLN A 14 -20.18 -13.98 -27.44
CA GLN A 14 -21.45 -13.76 -28.17
C GLN A 14 -21.29 -13.98 -29.68
N VAL A 15 -20.16 -13.59 -30.27
CA VAL A 15 -19.85 -13.88 -31.69
C VAL A 15 -19.75 -15.38 -31.92
N SER A 16 -19.11 -16.13 -31.01
CA SER A 16 -18.97 -17.59 -31.11
C SER A 16 -20.30 -18.35 -31.11
N LEU A 17 -21.36 -17.75 -30.55
CA LEU A 17 -22.71 -18.32 -30.56
C LEU A 17 -23.41 -18.15 -31.92
N LYS A 18 -22.96 -17.20 -32.74
CA LYS A 18 -23.58 -16.82 -34.02
C LYS A 18 -22.79 -17.31 -35.23
N GLU A 19 -21.46 -17.23 -35.15
CA GLU A 19 -20.56 -17.57 -36.25
C GLU A 19 -19.87 -18.92 -35.99
N ASN A 20 -20.34 -19.99 -36.63
CA ASN A 20 -19.77 -21.33 -36.45
C ASN A 20 -18.40 -21.51 -37.11
N THR A 21 -18.08 -20.73 -38.14
CA THR A 21 -16.82 -20.83 -38.90
C THR A 21 -15.59 -20.41 -38.09
N ILE A 22 -15.75 -19.45 -37.17
CA ILE A 22 -14.67 -18.91 -36.32
C ILE A 22 -14.93 -19.15 -34.82
N LYS A 23 -15.84 -20.08 -34.51
CA LYS A 23 -16.33 -20.31 -33.14
C LYS A 23 -15.19 -20.67 -32.19
N SER A 24 -14.26 -21.52 -32.63
CA SER A 24 -13.18 -22.03 -31.77
C SER A 24 -12.21 -20.92 -31.36
N GLU A 25 -11.92 -20.02 -32.29
CA GLU A 25 -11.02 -18.87 -32.14
C GLU A 25 -11.65 -17.82 -31.24
N CYS A 26 -12.95 -17.55 -31.41
CA CYS A 26 -13.69 -16.66 -30.53
C CYS A 26 -13.76 -17.19 -29.09
N ILE A 27 -13.98 -18.50 -28.90
CA ILE A 27 -14.00 -19.12 -27.56
C ILE A 27 -12.61 -19.06 -26.92
N SER A 28 -11.55 -19.48 -27.62
CA SER A 28 -10.18 -19.49 -27.07
C SER A 28 -9.72 -18.09 -26.64
N ASN A 29 -10.03 -17.06 -27.45
CA ASN A 29 -9.74 -15.67 -27.08
C ASN A 29 -10.58 -15.19 -25.89
N SER A 30 -11.87 -15.54 -25.83
CA SER A 30 -12.74 -15.21 -24.70
C SER A 30 -12.22 -15.81 -23.39
N GLU A 31 -11.82 -17.07 -23.40
CA GLU A 31 -11.27 -17.77 -22.24
C GLU A 31 -9.95 -17.16 -21.77
N SER A 32 -9.05 -16.87 -22.71
CA SER A 32 -7.77 -16.21 -22.41
C SER A 32 -7.99 -14.84 -21.74
N LEU A 33 -8.89 -14.02 -22.29
CA LEU A 33 -9.22 -12.72 -21.70
C LEU A 33 -9.88 -12.86 -20.32
N ARG A 34 -10.78 -13.83 -20.11
CA ARG A 34 -11.38 -14.10 -18.80
C ARG A 34 -10.32 -14.48 -17.77
N SER A 35 -9.34 -15.29 -18.16
CA SER A 35 -8.22 -15.67 -17.29
C SER A 35 -7.37 -14.47 -16.88
N VAL A 36 -7.03 -13.59 -17.84
CA VAL A 36 -6.30 -12.34 -17.56
C VAL A 36 -7.09 -11.43 -16.62
N VAL A 37 -8.40 -11.27 -16.85
CA VAL A 37 -9.29 -10.48 -15.99
C VAL A 37 -9.32 -11.06 -14.58
N HIS A 38 -9.41 -12.39 -14.43
CA HIS A 38 -9.41 -13.05 -13.14
C HIS A 38 -8.09 -12.81 -12.37
N ASN A 39 -6.95 -13.00 -13.03
CA ASN A 39 -5.64 -12.72 -12.44
C ASN A 39 -5.51 -11.24 -12.05
N GLY A 40 -6.03 -10.34 -12.88
CA GLY A 40 -6.08 -8.90 -12.60
C GLY A 40 -6.89 -8.56 -11.35
N GLN A 41 -8.03 -9.23 -11.13
CA GLN A 41 -8.84 -9.05 -9.91
C GLN A 41 -8.11 -9.54 -8.65
N LEU A 42 -7.35 -10.63 -8.74
CA LEU A 42 -6.54 -11.11 -7.61
C LEU A 42 -5.43 -10.11 -7.25
N LEU A 43 -4.75 -9.56 -8.27
CA LEU A 43 -3.74 -8.53 -8.06
C LEU A 43 -4.36 -7.24 -7.47
N GLU A 44 -5.51 -6.82 -7.96
CA GLU A 44 -6.24 -5.65 -7.45
C GLU A 44 -6.59 -5.80 -5.96
N ARG A 45 -7.07 -6.98 -5.54
CA ARG A 45 -7.33 -7.27 -4.13
C ARG A 45 -6.06 -7.18 -3.28
N ALA A 46 -4.96 -7.73 -3.76
CA ALA A 46 -3.68 -7.66 -3.07
C ALA A 46 -3.16 -6.22 -2.94
N LEU A 47 -3.29 -5.41 -3.99
CA LEU A 47 -2.97 -3.98 -3.99
C LEU A 47 -3.82 -3.20 -3.00
N THR A 48 -5.13 -3.42 -2.99
CA THR A 48 -6.04 -2.78 -2.04
C THR A 48 -5.68 -3.14 -0.60
N PHE A 49 -5.38 -4.41 -0.32
CA PHE A 49 -4.93 -4.85 1.00
C PHE A 49 -3.60 -4.21 1.42
N PHE A 50 -2.64 -4.12 0.49
CA PHE A 50 -1.36 -3.45 0.71
C PHE A 50 -1.55 -1.98 1.06
N LEU A 51 -2.34 -1.24 0.27
CA LEU A 51 -2.63 0.18 0.49
C LEU A 51 -3.33 0.42 1.83
N SER A 52 -4.33 -0.39 2.18
CA SER A 52 -5.02 -0.30 3.47
C SER A 52 -4.08 -0.55 4.66
N SER A 53 -3.14 -1.48 4.50
CA SER A 53 -2.11 -1.75 5.52
C SER A 53 -1.14 -0.59 5.69
N LEU A 54 -0.72 0.05 4.59
CA LEU A 54 0.12 1.26 4.65
C LEU A 54 -0.63 2.44 5.24
N GLN A 55 -1.91 2.62 4.88
CA GLN A 55 -2.75 3.65 5.44
C GLN A 55 -2.84 3.50 6.96
N THR A 56 -3.02 2.28 7.47
CA THR A 56 -3.04 2.02 8.92
C THR A 56 -1.70 2.37 9.57
N LEU A 57 -0.58 1.94 8.97
CA LEU A 57 0.75 2.25 9.49
C LEU A 57 1.00 3.76 9.58
N CYS A 58 0.65 4.52 8.53
CA CYS A 58 0.87 5.96 8.47
C CYS A 58 -0.14 6.73 9.33
N GLU A 59 -1.43 6.56 9.09
CA GLU A 59 -2.48 7.40 9.69
C GLU A 59 -2.82 7.02 11.13
N LYS A 60 -2.42 5.83 11.59
CA LYS A 60 -2.67 5.38 12.97
C LYS A 60 -1.37 5.25 13.75
N THR A 61 -0.44 4.40 13.28
CA THR A 61 0.76 4.07 14.07
C THR A 61 1.77 5.21 14.13
N MET A 62 2.09 5.83 12.99
CA MET A 62 2.98 7.00 12.97
C MET A 62 2.31 8.21 13.64
N GLU A 63 1.02 8.42 13.39
CA GLU A 63 0.28 9.54 14.00
C GLU A 63 0.25 9.46 15.54
N ASP A 64 0.06 8.29 16.13
CA ASP A 64 0.13 8.10 17.58
C ASP A 64 1.50 8.49 18.17
N THR A 65 2.57 8.26 17.41
CA THR A 65 3.93 8.70 17.79
C THR A 65 4.06 10.22 17.65
N PHE A 66 3.54 10.82 16.58
CA PHE A 66 3.56 12.27 16.38
C PHE A 66 2.77 13.03 17.43
N VAL A 67 1.63 12.49 17.91
CA VAL A 67 0.89 13.08 19.04
C VAL A 67 1.78 13.17 20.29
N THR A 68 2.54 12.12 20.61
CA THR A 68 3.45 12.13 21.76
C THR A 68 4.60 13.12 21.58
N ILE A 69 5.17 13.23 20.37
CA ILE A 69 6.20 14.23 20.06
C ILE A 69 5.65 15.65 20.24
N ARG A 70 4.46 15.94 19.71
CA ARG A 70 3.81 17.26 19.87
C ARG A 70 3.55 17.60 21.33
N ASN A 71 3.12 16.63 22.14
CA ASN A 71 2.94 16.82 23.58
C ASN A 71 4.26 17.09 24.31
N HIS A 72 5.33 16.39 23.94
CA HIS A 72 6.68 16.63 24.45
C HIS A 72 7.15 18.06 24.12
N ASP A 73 6.99 18.48 22.86
CA ASP A 73 7.41 19.81 22.41
C ASP A 73 6.64 20.93 23.12
N GLN A 74 5.32 20.73 23.31
CA GLN A 74 4.50 21.63 24.11
C GLN A 74 4.97 21.70 25.57
N ALA A 75 5.27 20.57 26.20
CA ALA A 75 5.77 20.54 27.58
C ALA A 75 7.14 21.20 27.74
N ARG A 76 8.00 21.08 26.72
CA ARG A 76 9.29 21.78 26.68
C ARG A 76 9.10 23.30 26.67
N LEU A 77 8.20 23.81 25.82
CA LEU A 77 7.89 25.24 25.76
C LEU A 77 7.32 25.75 27.10
N GLU A 78 6.39 25.01 27.70
CA GLU A 78 5.83 25.34 29.02
C GLU A 78 6.92 25.39 30.10
N TYR A 79 7.83 24.42 30.12
CA TYR A 79 8.96 24.41 31.04
C TYR A 79 9.89 25.60 30.82
N ASP A 80 10.21 25.94 29.56
CA ASP A 80 11.05 27.08 29.23
C ASP A 80 10.42 28.41 29.68
N VAL A 81 9.10 28.59 29.53
CA VAL A 81 8.40 29.78 30.04
C VAL A 81 8.52 29.87 31.57
N GLN A 82 8.21 28.78 32.28
CA GLN A 82 8.26 28.78 33.75
C GLN A 82 9.68 28.98 34.29
N ARG A 83 10.69 28.49 33.58
CA ARG A 83 12.09 28.74 33.93
C ARG A 83 12.45 30.22 33.78
N HIS A 84 12.00 30.88 32.72
CA HIS A 84 12.21 32.32 32.54
C HIS A 84 11.46 33.16 33.61
N GLU A 85 10.21 32.80 33.93
CA GLU A 85 9.43 33.47 34.99
C GLU A 85 10.12 33.36 36.36
N LEU A 86 10.63 32.17 36.70
CA LEU A 86 11.38 31.94 37.94
C LEU A 86 12.64 32.81 38.00
N ILE A 87 13.43 32.84 36.93
CA ILE A 87 14.65 33.67 36.84
C ILE A 87 14.27 35.16 37.00
N GLY A 88 13.23 35.61 36.30
CA GLY A 88 12.73 36.98 36.39
C GLY A 88 12.33 37.38 37.81
N LEU A 89 11.61 36.50 38.52
CA LEU A 89 11.21 36.72 39.92
C LEU A 89 12.40 36.70 40.88
N GLN A 90 13.40 35.86 40.64
CA GLN A 90 14.61 35.81 41.46
C GLN A 90 15.43 37.10 41.35
N MET A 91 15.46 37.72 40.17
CA MET A 91 16.14 39.01 39.92
C MET A 91 15.41 40.21 40.52
N GLN A 92 14.13 40.08 40.90
CA GLN A 92 13.41 41.16 41.57
C GLN A 92 13.81 41.27 43.05
N PRO A 93 14.35 42.42 43.49
CA PRO A 93 14.84 42.60 44.86
C PRO A 93 13.72 42.56 45.91
N ASN A 94 12.48 42.93 45.53
CA ASN A 94 11.33 43.02 46.44
C ASN A 94 10.32 41.87 46.29
N ALA A 95 10.63 40.84 45.49
CA ALA A 95 9.72 39.73 45.29
C ALA A 95 9.58 38.87 46.56
N SER A 96 8.34 38.54 46.94
CA SER A 96 8.06 37.81 48.17
C SER A 96 8.64 36.38 48.14
N ALA A 97 9.11 35.90 49.29
CA ALA A 97 9.64 34.54 49.42
C ALA A 97 8.60 33.47 49.03
N SER A 98 7.32 33.71 49.36
CA SER A 98 6.21 32.84 48.96
C SER A 98 6.00 32.80 47.45
N ALA A 99 6.15 33.93 46.74
CA ALA A 99 6.02 33.97 45.29
C ALA A 99 7.17 33.23 44.60
N LYS A 100 8.40 33.38 45.11
CA LYS A 100 9.58 32.64 44.61
C LYS A 100 9.43 31.13 44.82
N ALA A 101 8.97 30.70 46.00
CA ALA A 101 8.73 29.28 46.29
C ALA A 101 7.64 28.67 45.38
N SER A 102 6.54 29.41 45.14
CA SER A 102 5.48 28.93 44.25
C SER A 102 5.94 28.82 42.79
N ALA A 103 6.75 29.77 42.31
CA ALA A 103 7.33 29.72 40.97
C ALA A 103 8.33 28.55 40.82
N ASP A 104 9.13 28.28 41.84
CA ASP A 104 10.06 27.16 41.88
C ASP A 104 9.33 25.81 41.80
N GLU A 105 8.26 25.65 42.58
CA GLU A 105 7.42 24.44 42.55
C GLU A 105 6.78 24.22 41.17
N LYS A 106 6.26 25.27 40.53
CA LYS A 106 5.72 25.19 39.16
C LYS A 106 6.78 24.83 38.14
N CYS A 107 7.97 25.41 38.24
CA CYS A 107 9.10 25.11 37.37
C CYS A 107 9.50 23.63 37.50
N LYS A 108 9.60 23.12 38.73
CA LYS A 108 9.91 21.72 39.01
C LYS A 108 8.85 20.77 38.43
N LYS A 109 7.56 21.05 38.64
CA LYS A 109 6.45 20.26 38.08
C LYS A 109 6.50 20.16 36.56
N ASN A 110 6.78 21.27 35.87
CA ASN A 110 6.89 21.27 34.41
C ASN A 110 8.17 20.61 33.91
N CYS A 111 9.27 20.70 34.65
CA CYS A 111 10.49 19.94 34.38
C CYS A 111 10.23 18.43 34.43
N GLU A 112 9.56 17.95 35.48
CA GLU A 112 9.20 16.54 35.65
C GLU A 112 8.26 16.05 34.53
N LYS A 113 7.28 16.87 34.12
CA LYS A 113 6.39 16.58 32.98
C LYS A 113 7.18 16.46 31.67
N TYR A 114 8.07 17.41 31.39
CA TYR A 114 8.90 17.43 30.19
C TYR A 114 9.83 16.20 30.13
N GLU A 115 10.57 15.91 31.21
CA GLU A 115 11.49 14.76 31.23
C GLU A 115 10.74 13.42 31.13
N ARG A 116 9.53 13.32 31.70
CA ARG A 116 8.70 12.13 31.51
C ARG A 116 8.29 11.94 30.05
N LEU A 117 7.79 12.99 29.40
CA LEU A 117 7.38 12.93 27.98
C LEU A 117 8.56 12.67 27.04
N LYS A 118 9.77 13.10 27.41
CA LYS A 118 11.00 12.82 26.66
C LYS A 118 11.34 11.33 26.65
N GLU A 119 11.18 10.64 27.78
CA GLU A 119 11.33 9.18 27.83
C GLU A 119 10.19 8.48 27.05
N ASP A 120 8.95 8.98 27.14
CA ASP A 120 7.82 8.43 26.38
C ASP A 120 8.07 8.53 24.86
N VAL A 121 8.57 9.67 24.35
CA VAL A 121 8.95 9.84 22.94
C VAL A 121 10.01 8.82 22.54
N LYS A 122 11.05 8.66 23.35
CA LYS A 122 12.15 7.71 23.06
C LYS A 122 11.64 6.27 22.96
N VAL A 123 10.76 5.86 23.87
CA VAL A 123 10.13 4.53 23.84
C VAL A 123 9.24 4.39 22.62
N LYS A 124 8.36 5.36 22.33
CA LYS A 124 7.46 5.30 21.17
C LYS A 124 8.21 5.26 19.85
N LEU A 125 9.28 6.04 19.68
CA LEU A 125 10.11 6.00 18.47
C LEU A 125 10.73 4.61 18.25
N LYS A 126 11.22 3.96 19.32
CA LYS A 126 11.76 2.60 19.23
C LYS A 126 10.69 1.60 18.82
N LEU A 127 9.52 1.65 19.46
CA LEU A 127 8.39 0.78 19.14
C LEU A 127 7.86 1.01 17.72
N LEU A 128 7.80 2.27 17.28
CA LEU A 128 7.42 2.64 15.92
C LEU A 128 8.40 2.04 14.92
N GLU A 129 9.70 2.11 15.17
CA GLU A 129 10.69 1.57 14.24
C GLU A 129 10.55 0.05 14.10
N GLU A 130 10.45 -0.67 15.22
CA GLU A 130 10.23 -2.11 15.23
C GLU A 130 8.94 -2.50 14.49
N ASN A 131 7.84 -1.78 14.74
CA ASN A 131 6.56 -2.04 14.10
C ASN A 131 6.60 -1.72 12.59
N ARG A 132 7.15 -0.56 12.22
CA ARG A 132 7.29 -0.09 10.84
C ARG A 132 8.05 -1.10 10.00
N VAL A 133 9.22 -1.53 10.46
CA VAL A 133 10.05 -2.51 9.73
C VAL A 133 9.29 -3.82 9.57
N LYS A 134 8.64 -4.31 10.62
CA LYS A 134 7.87 -5.58 10.59
C LYS A 134 6.70 -5.52 9.61
N VAL A 135 5.92 -4.44 9.64
CA VAL A 135 4.77 -4.24 8.74
C VAL A 135 5.27 -4.10 7.31
N MET A 136 6.25 -3.23 7.05
CA MET A 136 6.79 -3.00 5.72
C MET A 136 7.38 -4.28 5.11
N HIS A 137 8.16 -5.04 5.87
CA HIS A 137 8.72 -6.31 5.40
C HIS A 137 7.64 -7.29 4.95
N LYS A 138 6.60 -7.49 5.78
CA LYS A 138 5.46 -8.35 5.44
C LYS A 138 4.71 -7.85 4.20
N GLN A 139 4.38 -6.56 4.19
CA GLN A 139 3.54 -5.98 3.14
C GLN A 139 4.26 -5.92 1.78
N LEU A 140 5.55 -5.57 1.76
CA LEU A 140 6.37 -5.60 0.54
C LEU A 140 6.54 -7.02 -0.01
N THR A 141 6.70 -8.01 0.85
CA THR A 141 6.77 -9.42 0.43
C THR A 141 5.45 -9.88 -0.19
N LEU A 142 4.32 -9.60 0.46
CA LEU A 142 2.99 -9.96 -0.08
C LEU A 142 2.71 -9.26 -1.41
N PHE A 143 3.07 -7.99 -1.52
CA PHE A 143 2.93 -7.23 -2.76
C PHE A 143 3.77 -7.83 -3.89
N HIS A 144 5.05 -8.13 -3.63
CA HIS A 144 5.93 -8.78 -4.59
C HIS A 144 5.41 -10.15 -5.04
N ASN A 145 4.91 -10.96 -4.11
CA ASN A 145 4.34 -12.27 -4.41
C ASN A 145 3.10 -12.15 -5.30
N ALA A 146 2.23 -11.18 -5.03
CA ALA A 146 1.04 -10.92 -5.85
C ALA A 146 1.42 -10.50 -7.29
N LEU A 147 2.40 -9.61 -7.44
CA LEU A 147 2.92 -9.24 -8.76
C LEU A 147 3.50 -10.44 -9.51
N SER A 148 4.35 -11.22 -8.84
CA SER A 148 4.96 -12.41 -9.43
C SER A 148 3.92 -13.45 -9.85
N ALA A 149 2.88 -13.66 -9.03
CA ALA A 149 1.78 -14.56 -9.34
C ALA A 149 0.97 -14.07 -10.54
N TYR A 150 0.67 -12.77 -10.63
CA TYR A 150 -0.03 -12.18 -11.77
C TYR A 150 0.73 -12.39 -13.08
N PHE A 151 2.01 -12.03 -13.12
CA PHE A 151 2.81 -12.15 -14.35
C PHE A 151 3.06 -13.60 -14.73
N SER A 152 3.45 -14.47 -13.79
CA SER A 152 3.67 -15.88 -14.08
C SER A 152 2.38 -16.62 -14.47
N GLY A 153 1.24 -16.27 -13.86
CA GLY A 153 -0.07 -16.78 -14.24
C GLY A 153 -0.44 -16.41 -15.67
N ASN A 154 -0.28 -15.13 -16.03
CA ASN A 154 -0.55 -14.68 -17.39
C ASN A 154 0.43 -15.25 -18.42
N ALA A 155 1.71 -15.41 -18.06
CA ALA A 155 2.71 -16.05 -18.93
C ALA A 155 2.33 -17.51 -19.25
N LYS A 156 1.79 -18.25 -18.28
CA LYS A 156 1.28 -19.62 -18.51
C LYS A 156 0.07 -19.63 -19.46
N VAL A 157 -0.86 -18.69 -19.30
CA VAL A 157 -2.01 -18.55 -20.21
C VAL A 157 -1.52 -18.28 -21.64
N LEU A 158 -0.54 -17.39 -21.79
CA LEU A 158 0.05 -17.08 -23.09
C LEU A 158 0.75 -18.29 -23.71
N GLN A 159 1.53 -19.05 -22.93
CA GLN A 159 2.21 -20.24 -23.43
C GLN A 159 1.21 -21.29 -23.93
N SER A 160 0.14 -21.57 -23.15
CA SER A 160 -0.91 -22.49 -23.58
C SER A 160 -1.60 -22.05 -24.87
N ALA A 161 -1.79 -20.75 -25.08
CA ALA A 161 -2.35 -20.23 -26.33
C ALA A 161 -1.40 -20.46 -27.52
N VAL A 162 -0.10 -20.22 -27.35
CA VAL A 162 0.93 -20.47 -28.38
C VAL A 162 1.04 -21.96 -28.75
N ASP A 163 0.94 -22.84 -27.76
CA ASP A 163 0.98 -24.29 -27.99
C ASP A 163 -0.24 -24.76 -28.81
N GLN A 164 -1.43 -24.20 -28.54
CA GLN A 164 -2.63 -24.46 -29.36
C GLN A 164 -2.44 -24.00 -30.82
N PHE A 165 -1.83 -22.84 -31.07
CA PHE A 165 -1.51 -22.39 -32.44
C PHE A 165 -0.56 -23.34 -33.16
N SER A 166 0.49 -23.79 -32.47
CA SER A 166 1.47 -24.72 -33.05
C SER A 166 0.87 -26.09 -33.38
N SER A 167 -0.15 -26.50 -32.63
CA SER A 167 -0.87 -27.76 -32.83
C SER A 167 -1.85 -27.69 -34.01
N ASN A 168 -2.56 -26.57 -34.17
CA ASN A 168 -3.51 -26.36 -35.28
C ASN A 168 -2.81 -26.06 -36.62
N GLY A 169 -1.63 -25.43 -36.61
CA GLY A 169 -0.87 -25.12 -37.83
C GLY A 169 -0.24 -26.33 -38.55
N GLY A 170 -0.25 -27.52 -37.93
CA GLY A 170 0.26 -28.75 -38.53
C GLY A 170 -0.75 -29.53 -39.39
N ALA A 171 -2.02 -29.11 -39.41
CA ALA A 171 -3.10 -29.84 -40.10
C ALA A 171 -3.45 -29.31 -41.51
N GLU A 172 -2.84 -28.21 -41.96
CA GLU A 172 -3.15 -27.55 -43.24
C GLU A 172 -2.05 -27.67 -44.31
N SER A 173 -1.19 -28.70 -44.27
CA SER A 173 -0.16 -28.92 -45.30
C SER A 173 -0.41 -30.11 -46.24
N ASP A 174 -1.65 -30.60 -46.37
CA ASP A 174 -1.99 -31.59 -47.41
C ASP A 174 -3.33 -31.22 -48.06
N GLY A 175 -3.25 -30.52 -49.19
CA GLY A 175 -4.42 -30.25 -50.04
C GLY A 175 -4.69 -28.78 -50.36
N VAL A 176 -3.68 -28.00 -50.76
CA VAL A 176 -3.95 -26.70 -51.40
C VAL A 176 -4.50 -26.96 -52.80
N ALA A 177 -5.83 -26.92 -52.94
CA ALA A 177 -6.47 -26.65 -54.22
C ALA A 177 -6.12 -25.22 -54.65
N PRO A 178 -5.84 -24.96 -55.95
CA PRO A 178 -5.37 -23.65 -56.41
C PRO A 178 -6.42 -22.57 -56.16
N SER A 179 -5.96 -21.44 -55.63
CA SER A 179 -6.76 -20.27 -55.29
C SER A 179 -7.41 -19.68 -56.55
N PHE A 180 -8.70 -19.38 -56.47
CA PHE A 180 -9.51 -18.81 -57.56
C PHE A 180 -9.13 -17.35 -57.93
N LEU A 181 -8.12 -16.76 -57.28
CA LEU A 181 -7.65 -15.39 -57.53
C LEU A 181 -6.47 -15.30 -58.50
N GLU A 182 -6.06 -16.40 -59.13
CA GLU A 182 -5.14 -16.39 -60.27
C GLU A 182 -5.91 -16.60 -61.59
N GLN A 183 -6.71 -15.62 -62.02
CA GLN A 183 -7.14 -15.44 -63.42
C GLN A 183 -7.21 -13.96 -63.78
#